data_AF-A0A3N5YS71-F1
#
_entry.id   AF-A0A3N5YS71-F1
#
_cell.length_a   1.000
_cell.length_b   1.000
_cell.length_c   1.000
_cell.angle_alpha   90.00
_cell.angle_beta   90.00
_cell.angle_gamma   90.00
#
_symmetry.space_group_name_H-M   'P 1'
#
loop_
_entity.id
_entity.type
_entity.pdbx_description
1 polymer ?
#
loop_
_entity_poly.entity_id
_entity_poly.type
_entity_poly.pdbx_seq_one_letter_code
_entity_poly.pdbx_strand_id
1 'polypeptide(L)'
;LAGPGTRIVKVAKPNQDMRFDVPVVGLPTLEAMRTAGATLLSVDAGKALVFDLDEIVRFAAEARITVVARSSINQSTKQQTNK
;
A
#
# COMPACT_ATOMS: atom_id res chain seq x y z
N LEU A 1 -13.21 -13.20 -0.33
CA LEU A 1 -13.24 -13.00 1.14
C LEU A 1 -11.84 -13.23 1.69
N ALA A 2 -11.40 -12.43 2.66
CA ALA A 2 -10.12 -12.56 3.36
C ALA A 2 -10.38 -12.74 4.87
N GLY A 3 -9.39 -13.25 5.62
CA GLY A 3 -9.55 -13.55 7.05
C GLY A 3 -8.25 -13.39 7.86
N PRO A 4 -8.26 -13.79 9.15
CA PRO A 4 -7.11 -13.68 10.03
C PRO A 4 -5.83 -14.24 9.39
N GLY A 5 -4.74 -13.48 9.48
CA GLY A 5 -3.49 -13.85 8.82
C GLY A 5 -3.39 -13.41 7.35
N THR A 6 -4.32 -12.61 6.84
CA THR A 6 -4.16 -11.98 5.52
C THR A 6 -3.26 -10.75 5.59
N ARG A 7 -2.53 -10.47 4.49
CA ARG A 7 -1.81 -9.23 4.26
C ARG A 7 -2.38 -8.56 3.01
N ILE A 8 -2.59 -7.25 3.06
CA ILE A 8 -3.17 -6.48 1.96
C ILE A 8 -2.05 -5.74 1.24
N VAL A 9 -2.05 -5.82 -0.09
CA VAL A 9 -1.10 -5.11 -0.95
C VAL A 9 -1.89 -4.35 -2.02
N LYS A 10 -1.81 -3.02 -2.00
CA LYS A 10 -2.36 -2.16 -3.07
C LYS A 10 -1.21 -1.67 -3.94
N VAL A 11 -1.13 -2.22 -5.15
CA VAL A 11 -0.12 -1.88 -6.15
C VAL A 11 -0.75 -1.16 -7.33
N ALA A 12 0.00 -0.28 -7.98
CA ALA A 12 -0.37 0.20 -9.30
C ALA A 12 0.04 -0.86 -10.34
N LYS A 13 -0.85 -1.20 -11.29
CA LYS A 13 -0.50 -2.14 -12.36
C LYS A 13 0.58 -1.54 -13.28
N PRO A 14 1.33 -2.37 -14.03
CA PRO A 14 2.12 -1.86 -15.14
C PRO A 14 1.23 -1.03 -16.08
N ASN A 15 1.69 0.17 -16.45
CA ASN A 15 0.95 1.12 -17.30
C ASN A 15 -0.42 1.56 -16.74
N GLN A 16 -0.60 1.51 -15.43
CA GLN A 16 -1.77 2.08 -14.75
C GLN A 16 -1.95 3.55 -15.14
N ASP A 17 -3.13 3.93 -15.64
CA ASP A 17 -3.43 5.33 -15.92
C ASP A 17 -3.74 6.05 -14.60
N MET A 18 -2.72 6.71 -14.07
CA MET A 18 -2.79 7.41 -12.78
C MET A 18 -3.73 8.63 -12.79
N ARG A 19 -4.21 9.07 -13.96
CA ARG A 19 -5.18 10.17 -14.05
C ARG A 19 -6.59 9.74 -13.65
N PHE A 20 -6.90 8.46 -13.84
CA PHE A 20 -8.26 7.95 -13.68
C PHE A 20 -8.36 6.77 -12.71
N ASP A 21 -7.26 6.07 -12.41
CA ASP A 21 -7.27 4.87 -11.57
C ASP A 21 -6.06 4.86 -10.61
N VAL A 22 -6.00 5.87 -9.74
CA VAL A 22 -5.00 5.94 -8.67
C VAL A 22 -5.44 5.06 -7.49
N PRO A 23 -4.57 4.17 -6.97
CA PRO A 23 -4.85 3.45 -5.74
C PRO A 23 -5.09 4.41 -4.56
N VAL A 24 -6.18 4.21 -3.82
CA VAL A 24 -6.54 5.07 -2.67
C VAL A 24 -6.58 4.26 -1.38
N VAL A 25 -6.08 4.85 -0.29
CA VAL A 25 -6.18 4.35 1.09
C VAL A 25 -6.74 5.45 1.98
N GLY A 26 -7.68 5.08 2.84
CA GLY A 26 -8.32 5.94 3.84
C GLY A 26 -8.68 5.13 5.09
N LEU A 27 -9.22 5.78 6.12
CA LEU A 27 -9.69 5.12 7.34
C LEU A 27 -10.60 3.89 7.07
N PRO A 28 -11.59 3.95 6.14
CA PRO A 28 -12.44 2.80 5.85
C PRO A 28 -11.68 1.55 5.38
N THR A 29 -10.50 1.73 4.76
CA THR A 29 -9.64 0.59 4.38
C THR A 29 -9.12 -0.12 5.63
N LEU A 30 -8.67 0.64 6.64
CA LEU A 30 -8.11 0.08 7.87
C LEU A 30 -9.21 -0.53 8.76
N GLU A 31 -10.41 0.05 8.78
CA GLU A 31 -11.58 -0.52 9.48
C GLU A 31 -11.98 -1.89 8.90
N ALA A 32 -12.03 -1.98 7.57
CA ALA A 32 -12.27 -3.25 6.87
C ALA A 32 -11.17 -4.27 7.17
N MET A 33 -9.91 -3.83 7.21
CA MET A 33 -8.77 -4.70 7.57
C MET A 33 -8.86 -5.22 9.00
N ARG A 34 -9.21 -4.36 9.97
CA ARG A 34 -9.41 -4.74 11.38
C ARG A 34 -10.52 -5.79 11.48
N THR A 35 -11.64 -5.58 10.80
CA THR A 35 -12.76 -6.53 10.74
C THR A 35 -12.34 -7.87 10.13
N ALA A 36 -11.50 -7.86 9.10
CA ALA A 36 -10.99 -9.07 8.45
C ALA A 36 -9.85 -9.76 9.21
N GLY A 37 -9.29 -9.15 10.26
CA GLY A 37 -8.10 -9.67 10.95
C GLY A 37 -6.80 -9.57 10.15
N ALA A 38 -6.73 -8.63 9.21
CA ALA A 38 -5.51 -8.33 8.45
C ALA A 38 -4.60 -7.38 9.25
N THR A 39 -3.29 -7.66 9.26
CA THR A 39 -2.33 -6.95 10.12
C THR A 39 -1.31 -6.12 9.36
N LEU A 40 -1.32 -6.15 8.02
CA LEU A 40 -0.37 -5.42 7.20
C LEU A 40 -1.02 -4.86 5.94
N LEU A 41 -0.78 -3.58 5.67
CA LEU A 41 -1.04 -2.90 4.40
C LEU A 41 0.29 -2.47 3.78
N SER A 42 0.56 -2.94 2.57
CA SER A 42 1.61 -2.38 1.73
C SER A 42 0.99 -1.57 0.59
N VAL A 43 1.53 -0.38 0.35
CA VAL A 43 1.25 0.44 -0.84
C VAL A 43 2.53 0.68 -1.64
N ASP A 44 2.40 0.99 -2.92
CA ASP A 44 3.51 1.50 -3.72
C ASP A 44 3.77 2.98 -3.37
N ALA A 45 5.00 3.28 -2.94
CA ALA A 45 5.41 4.63 -2.59
C ALA A 45 5.28 5.57 -3.81
N GLY A 46 4.67 6.74 -3.60
CA GLY A 46 4.43 7.73 -4.65
C GLY A 46 3.38 7.35 -5.70
N LYS A 47 2.70 6.20 -5.55
CA LYS A 47 1.68 5.72 -6.49
C LYS A 47 0.35 5.38 -5.82
N ALA A 48 0.11 5.89 -4.62
CA ALA A 48 -1.16 5.78 -3.92
C ALA A 48 -1.49 7.10 -3.24
N LEU A 49 -2.77 7.46 -3.23
CA LEU A 49 -3.29 8.56 -2.41
C LEU A 49 -3.66 8.02 -1.03
N VAL A 50 -3.22 8.73 0.00
CA VAL A 50 -3.54 8.44 1.39
C VAL A 50 -4.34 9.61 1.94
N PHE A 51 -5.60 9.38 2.27
CA PHE A 51 -6.45 10.37 2.91
C PHE A 51 -6.24 10.35 4.43
N ASP A 52 -6.25 11.53 5.04
CA ASP A 52 -6.20 11.74 6.49
C ASP A 52 -5.05 10.96 7.15
N LEU A 53 -3.82 11.29 6.73
CA LEU A 53 -2.62 10.55 7.13
C LEU A 53 -2.48 10.42 8.65
N ASP A 54 -2.72 11.49 9.40
CA ASP A 54 -2.62 11.49 10.86
C ASP A 54 -3.63 10.53 11.50
N GLU A 55 -4.86 10.48 10.96
CA GLU A 55 -5.90 9.58 11.44
C GLU A 55 -5.57 8.13 11.11
N ILE A 56 -5.05 7.87 9.89
CA ILE A 56 -4.55 6.55 9.52
C ILE A 56 -3.46 6.07 10.45
N VAL A 57 -2.46 6.92 10.75
CA VAL A 57 -1.34 6.55 11.63
C VAL A 57 -1.86 6.22 13.03
N ARG A 58 -2.74 7.08 13.58
CA ARG A 58 -3.36 6.85 14.89
C ARG A 58 -4.15 5.54 14.93
N PHE A 59 -5.04 5.33 13.97
CA PHE A 59 -5.88 4.13 13.92
C PHE A 59 -5.04 2.87 13.69
N ALA A 60 -4.05 2.92 12.80
CA ALA A 60 -3.15 1.81 12.51
C ALA A 60 -2.42 1.33 13.77
N ALA A 61 -1.93 2.27 14.58
CA ALA A 61 -1.28 1.97 15.86
C ALA A 61 -2.26 1.29 16.85
N GLU A 62 -3.47 1.85 17.02
CA GLU A 62 -4.51 1.28 17.88
C GLU A 62 -4.92 -0.14 17.44
N ALA A 63 -5.14 -0.31 16.14
CA ALA A 63 -5.61 -1.56 15.55
C ALA A 63 -4.51 -2.61 15.37
N ARG A 64 -3.25 -2.29 15.70
CA ARG A 64 -2.06 -3.14 15.44
C ARG A 64 -1.92 -3.55 13.97
N ILE A 65 -2.16 -2.59 13.08
CA ILE A 65 -1.97 -2.73 11.63
C ILE A 65 -0.70 -2.01 11.23
N THR A 66 0.24 -2.72 10.62
CA THR A 66 1.44 -2.11 10.03
C THR A 66 1.11 -1.56 8.65
N VAL A 67 1.41 -0.28 8.40
CA VAL A 67 1.31 0.35 7.07
C VAL A 67 2.72 0.63 6.55
N VAL A 68 3.02 0.17 5.33
CA VAL A 68 4.30 0.41 4.67
C VAL A 68 4.13 0.96 3.26
N ALA A 69 4.90 1.99 2.93
CA ALA A 69 5.08 2.44 1.56
C ALA A 69 6.38 1.81 1.01
N ARG A 70 6.26 0.91 0.03
CA ARG A 70 7.42 0.24 -0.58
C ARG A 70 7.82 0.97 -1.86
N SER A 71 9.11 1.24 -2.01
CA SER A 71 9.66 1.64 -3.31
C SER A 71 9.63 0.46 -4.27
N SER A 72 9.34 0.69 -5.55
CA SER A 72 9.52 -0.36 -6.56
C SER A 72 11.00 -0.67 -6.70
N ILE A 73 11.37 -1.96 -6.71
CA ILE A 73 12.72 -2.39 -7.05
C ILE A 73 12.91 -2.08 -8.54
N ASN A 74 13.66 -1.02 -8.85
CA ASN A 74 14.10 -0.78 -10.22
C ASN A 74 15.07 -1.90 -10.61
N GLN A 75 14.71 -2.69 -11.64
CA GLN A 75 15.57 -3.69 -12.30
C GLN A 75 16.69 -3.02 -13.13
N SER A 76 17.19 -1.86 -12.71
CA SER A 76 18.12 -1.02 -13.47
C SER A 76 19.60 -1.34 -13.23
N THR A 77 19.93 -2.56 -12.79
CA THR A 77 21.33 -2.98 -12.57
C THR A 77 21.85 -3.96 -13.63
N LYS A 78 21.26 -3.99 -14.83
CA LYS A 78 21.82 -4.71 -15.99
C LYS A 78 21.81 -3.86 -17.26
N GLN A 79 22.61 -2.78 -17.29
CA GLN A 79 23.21 -2.24 -18.52
C GLN A 79 24.18 -1.10 -18.16
N GLN A 80 25.33 -1.46 -17.60
CA GLN A 80 26.51 -0.60 -17.64
C GLN A 80 27.78 -1.46 -17.75
N THR A 81 27.87 -2.24 -18.83
CA THR A 81 29.14 -2.66 -19.42
C THR A 81 29.02 -2.46 -20.91
N ASN A 82 29.40 -1.27 -21.37
CA ASN A 82 29.88 -1.01 -22.73
C ASN A 82 30.71 0.28 -22.70
N LYS A 83 32.01 0.13 -22.38
CA LYS A 83 33.10 0.68 -23.16
C LYS A 83 34.35 -0.16 -22.92
#